data_AF-A0A9J6D5V0-F1
#
_entry.id   AF-A0A9J6D5V0-F1
#
_cell.length_a   1.000
_cell.length_b   1.000
_cell.length_c   1.000
_cell.angle_alpha   90.00
_cell.angle_beta   90.00
_cell.angle_gamma   90.00
#
_symmetry.space_group_name_H-M   'P 1'
#
loop_
_entity.id
_entity.type
_entity.pdbx_description
1 polymer ?
#
loop_
_entity_poly.entity_id
_entity_poly.type
_entity_poly.pdbx_seq_one_letter_code
_entity_poly.pdbx_strand_id
1 'polypeptide(L)'
;MHVPNGRRKSKGDDMYHLLGAVLRGCGESSDGNFHYDLFPIRYQQLHINDFNDQTDAYAALSSLKNILVTGCIHSSTIGNVESVIGSIGRKRSRARRRQEETTAVNAAYKKLGHKIAERSVASYLPQLSANDYKIIIRPKCGLALTRVPNTMLSEVVRMAVQISWIKGQEKEVLVVNDKQGTLIFSTPDIETVWKVTRIKSIKIEGKNYDVTAYLAPHEDSGRGVVRGIDTRLSVEELTETFGNSRNPPILGVRKLGNSSSAVIIFKNETVPRCMYCYGVPLKCVLYKKRYEVCYRCG
;
A
#
# COMPACT_ATOMS: atom_id res chain seq x y z
N MET A 1 5.36 6.68 38.63
CA MET A 1 6.75 7.06 38.94
C MET A 1 7.65 6.59 37.81
N HIS A 2 8.45 7.51 37.29
CA HIS A 2 9.53 7.44 36.30
C HIS A 2 9.49 6.47 35.10
N VAL A 3 9.31 7.10 33.94
CA VAL A 3 9.72 6.66 32.61
C VAL A 3 11.21 6.99 32.40
N PRO A 4 12.06 6.09 31.88
CA PRO A 4 13.35 6.45 31.31
C PRO A 4 13.29 6.60 29.78
N ASN A 5 13.84 7.72 29.31
CA ASN A 5 14.11 8.05 27.91
C ASN A 5 15.26 7.22 27.32
N GLY A 6 15.07 6.66 26.12
CA GLY A 6 16.12 5.99 25.32
C GLY A 6 16.28 6.64 23.95
N ARG A 7 17.50 7.11 23.67
CA ARG A 7 17.92 8.02 22.60
C ARG A 7 17.81 7.47 21.16
N ARG A 8 17.48 8.37 20.23
CA ARG A 8 17.60 8.23 18.77
C ARG A 8 19.08 8.10 18.37
N LYS A 9 19.42 7.08 17.57
CA LYS A 9 20.72 6.98 16.85
C LYS A 9 20.68 7.87 15.60
N SER A 10 21.66 8.76 15.47
CA SER A 10 21.88 9.66 14.33
C SER A 10 22.68 8.96 13.23
N LYS A 11 22.34 9.25 11.97
CA LYS A 11 22.93 8.72 10.73
C LYS A 11 24.36 9.23 10.43
N GLY A 12 25.16 9.53 11.46
CA GLY A 12 26.51 10.12 11.33
C GLY A 12 27.66 9.13 11.32
N ASP A 13 27.45 7.90 11.82
CA ASP A 13 28.56 6.98 12.12
C ASP A 13 29.00 6.12 10.92
N ASP A 14 28.18 6.02 9.86
CA ASP A 14 28.49 5.18 8.69
C ASP A 14 29.48 5.84 7.70
N MET A 15 29.72 7.16 7.82
CA MET A 15 30.61 7.89 6.89
C MET A 15 32.09 7.75 7.26
N TYR A 16 32.41 7.49 8.53
CA TYR A 16 33.79 7.32 9.02
C TYR A 16 34.38 5.94 8.66
N HIS A 17 33.54 4.93 8.45
CA HIS A 17 34.00 3.59 8.05
C HIS A 17 34.41 3.49 6.58
N LEU A 18 33.91 4.37 5.70
CA LEU A 18 34.23 4.32 4.27
C LEU A 18 35.57 5.00 3.92
N LEU A 19 35.99 6.03 4.67
CA LEU A 19 37.27 6.71 4.49
C LEU A 19 38.47 5.88 4.99
N GLY A 20 38.27 5.04 6.01
CA GLY A 20 39.31 4.14 6.54
C GLY A 20 39.64 2.93 5.66
N ALA A 21 38.85 2.68 4.61
CA ALA A 21 39.05 1.55 3.68
C ALA A 21 39.78 1.97 2.40
N VAL A 22 39.69 3.24 1.98
CA VAL A 22 40.33 3.75 0.75
C VAL A 22 41.83 3.95 0.92
N LEU A 23 42.33 4.13 2.15
CA LEU A 23 43.77 4.26 2.44
C LEU A 23 44.49 2.93 2.74
N ARG A 24 43.78 1.78 2.74
CA ARG A 24 44.37 0.45 3.01
C ARG A 24 44.54 -0.42 1.76
N GLY A 25 44.24 0.11 0.57
CA GLY A 25 44.23 -0.64 -0.69
C GLY A 25 45.38 -0.33 -1.65
N CYS A 26 46.56 0.04 -1.15
CA CYS A 26 47.75 0.25 -1.98
C CYS A 26 48.98 -0.43 -1.34
N GLY A 27 49.46 -1.52 -1.96
CA GLY A 27 50.86 -1.96 -1.86
C GLY A 27 51.14 -3.20 -1.01
N GLU A 28 50.84 -4.39 -1.53
CA GLU A 28 51.65 -5.58 -1.28
C GLU A 28 52.56 -5.79 -2.50
N SER A 29 53.86 -5.50 -2.35
CA SER A 29 54.91 -6.14 -3.14
C SER A 29 56.17 -6.23 -2.30
N SER A 30 56.64 -7.47 -2.21
CA SER A 30 57.89 -7.95 -1.63
C SER A 30 59.13 -7.28 -2.21
N ASP A 31 60.00 -6.79 -1.31
CA ASP A 31 61.46 -6.92 -1.31
C ASP A 31 62.18 -5.65 -0.80
N GLY A 32 63.09 -5.85 0.15
CA GLY A 32 64.28 -5.01 0.32
C GLY A 32 64.15 -3.73 1.17
N ASN A 33 64.69 -3.81 2.39
CA ASN A 33 65.24 -2.73 3.21
C ASN A 33 65.27 -1.32 2.58
N PHE A 34 64.49 -0.38 3.14
CA PHE A 34 64.92 1.02 3.20
C PHE A 34 64.41 1.70 4.49
N HIS A 35 65.38 2.21 5.24
CA HIS A 35 65.23 3.15 6.35
C HIS A 35 64.51 4.41 5.86
N TYR A 36 63.48 4.87 6.58
CA TYR A 36 63.03 6.25 6.46
C TYR A 36 62.84 6.85 7.85
N ASP A 37 63.77 7.73 8.17
CA ASP A 37 63.67 8.68 9.27
C ASP A 37 62.44 9.58 9.09
N LEU A 38 61.72 9.72 10.19
CA LEU A 38 60.65 10.68 10.39
C LEU A 38 61.13 12.10 10.05
N PHE A 39 60.47 12.75 9.08
CA PHE A 39 60.36 14.21 9.06
C PHE A 39 58.89 14.63 9.15
N PRO A 40 58.53 15.50 10.12
CA PRO A 40 57.15 15.81 10.44
C PRO A 40 56.63 16.93 9.54
N ILE A 41 55.62 16.65 8.71
CA ILE A 41 54.78 17.72 8.18
C ILE A 41 53.71 18.01 9.23
N ARG A 42 53.86 19.17 9.89
CA ARG A 42 52.91 19.73 10.84
C ARG A 42 51.50 19.72 10.25
N TYR A 43 50.62 18.92 10.86
CA TYR A 43 49.19 19.13 10.75
C TYR A 43 48.86 20.49 11.35
N GLN A 44 48.51 21.49 10.53
CA GLN A 44 47.59 22.52 11.01
C GLN A 44 46.25 21.82 11.21
N GLN A 45 45.86 21.64 12.47
CA GLN A 45 44.49 21.31 12.84
C GLN A 45 43.58 22.41 12.26
N LEU A 46 42.97 22.13 11.10
CA LEU A 46 41.77 22.82 10.71
C LEU A 46 40.69 22.37 11.70
N HIS A 47 40.38 23.26 12.63
CA HIS A 47 39.23 23.15 13.52
C HIS A 47 37.97 23.07 12.65
N ILE A 48 37.47 21.86 12.37
CA ILE A 48 36.18 21.64 11.73
C ILE A 48 35.13 21.71 12.84
N ASN A 49 34.92 22.91 13.38
CA ASN A 49 33.72 23.23 14.13
C ASN A 49 32.99 24.31 13.31
N ASP A 50 31.73 24.03 12.99
CA ASP A 50 30.74 24.95 12.39
C ASP A 50 30.74 25.14 10.86
N PHE A 51 30.69 24.04 10.09
CA PHE A 51 30.17 24.07 8.72
C PHE A 51 28.86 23.30 8.61
N ASN A 52 27.75 24.05 8.61
CA ASN A 52 26.39 23.53 8.60
C ASN A 52 25.73 23.64 7.21
N ASP A 53 26.52 23.78 6.14
CA ASP A 53 26.00 23.90 4.78
C ASP A 53 26.69 22.93 3.80
N GLN A 54 25.89 22.22 3.00
CA GLN A 54 26.34 21.22 2.02
C GLN A 54 27.33 21.77 0.98
N THR A 55 27.33 23.10 0.81
CA THR A 55 28.15 23.84 -0.16
C THR A 55 29.64 23.81 0.20
N ASP A 56 29.98 23.87 1.49
CA ASP A 56 31.38 23.96 1.95
C ASP A 56 32.09 22.60 1.91
N ALA A 57 31.35 21.51 2.13
CA ALA A 57 31.85 20.16 1.90
C ALA A 57 32.18 19.91 0.41
N TYR A 58 31.38 20.47 -0.51
CA TYR A 58 31.66 20.41 -1.95
C TYR A 58 32.88 21.26 -2.35
N ALA A 59 33.07 22.43 -1.73
CA ALA A 59 34.24 23.27 -1.95
C ALA A 59 35.52 22.59 -1.47
N ALA A 60 35.51 21.96 -0.28
CA ALA A 60 36.65 21.21 0.26
C ALA A 60 37.01 19.98 -0.61
N LEU A 61 36.01 19.24 -1.11
CA LEU A 61 36.21 18.12 -2.04
C LEU A 61 36.71 18.58 -3.42
N SER A 62 36.27 19.74 -3.90
CA SER A 62 36.76 20.33 -5.15
C SER A 62 38.24 20.73 -5.04
N SER A 63 38.65 21.31 -3.91
CA SER A 63 40.04 21.65 -3.61
C SER A 63 40.94 20.42 -3.50
N LEU A 64 40.48 19.36 -2.83
CA LEU A 64 41.21 18.07 -2.77
C LEU A 64 41.33 17.39 -4.13
N LYS A 65 40.29 17.50 -4.97
CA LYS A 65 40.31 16.98 -6.35
C LYS A 65 41.33 17.71 -7.22
N ASN A 66 41.46 19.03 -7.06
CA ASN A 66 42.47 19.80 -7.78
C ASN A 66 43.88 19.42 -7.32
N ILE A 67 44.12 19.27 -6.02
CA ILE A 67 45.43 18.87 -5.46
C ILE A 67 45.84 17.46 -5.92
N LEU A 68 44.91 16.50 -5.97
CA LEU A 68 45.20 15.16 -6.49
C LEU A 68 45.49 15.18 -8.01
N VAL A 69 44.78 16.01 -8.77
CA VAL A 69 44.98 16.12 -10.22
C VAL A 69 46.32 16.77 -10.55
N THR A 70 46.75 17.82 -9.85
CA THR A 70 48.10 18.40 -10.05
C THR A 70 49.22 17.53 -9.50
N GLY A 71 49.00 16.83 -8.37
CA GLY A 71 49.97 15.91 -7.77
C GLY A 71 50.26 14.67 -8.63
N CYS A 72 49.24 14.11 -9.30
CA CYS A 72 49.42 12.97 -10.21
C CYS A 72 50.14 13.33 -11.53
N ILE A 73 50.15 14.60 -11.94
CA ILE A 73 50.80 15.02 -13.19
C ILE A 73 52.34 15.09 -13.06
N HIS A 74 52.88 15.21 -11.84
CA HIS A 74 54.33 15.36 -11.62
C HIS A 74 55.05 14.08 -11.17
N SER A 75 54.33 12.97 -11.00
CA SER A 75 54.94 11.68 -10.63
C SER A 75 54.37 10.56 -11.49
N SER A 76 54.81 10.51 -12.75
CA SER A 76 55.08 9.26 -13.45
C SER A 76 55.63 9.53 -14.85
N THR A 77 56.73 8.86 -15.14
CA THR A 77 57.19 8.45 -16.47
C THR A 77 56.05 8.27 -17.46
N ILE A 78 56.27 8.77 -18.68
CA ILE A 78 55.40 8.70 -19.88
C ILE A 78 54.72 7.33 -20.00
N GLY A 79 53.51 7.24 -19.46
CA GLY A 79 52.64 6.07 -19.49
C GLY A 79 51.30 6.46 -20.10
N ASN A 80 51.24 6.38 -21.43
CA ASN A 80 50.07 6.35 -22.29
C ASN A 80 48.80 7.10 -21.80
N VAL A 81 48.82 8.43 -21.95
CA VAL A 81 47.74 9.38 -21.63
C VAL A 81 46.40 8.98 -22.26
N GLU A 82 46.39 8.32 -23.42
CA GLU A 82 45.17 7.86 -24.10
C GLU A 82 44.40 6.76 -23.34
N SER A 83 45.11 5.88 -22.63
CA SER A 83 44.52 4.81 -21.81
C SER A 83 43.73 5.37 -20.63
N VAL A 84 44.29 6.41 -19.99
CA VAL A 84 43.65 7.10 -18.85
C VAL A 84 42.44 7.90 -19.32
N ILE A 85 42.54 8.62 -20.45
CA ILE A 85 41.42 9.37 -21.04
C ILE A 85 40.28 8.44 -21.45
N GLY A 86 40.57 7.31 -22.11
CA GLY A 86 39.57 6.30 -22.50
C GLY A 86 38.84 5.68 -21.30
N SER A 87 39.57 5.45 -20.20
CA SER A 87 39.02 4.94 -18.95
C SER A 87 38.10 5.94 -18.25
N ILE A 88 38.43 7.23 -18.29
CA ILE A 88 37.59 8.31 -17.74
C ILE A 88 36.33 8.51 -18.61
N GLY A 89 36.44 8.45 -19.93
CA GLY A 89 35.31 8.51 -20.86
C GLY A 89 34.29 7.38 -20.65
N ARG A 90 34.77 6.15 -20.45
CA ARG A 90 33.92 4.97 -20.13
C ARG A 90 33.27 5.06 -18.75
N LYS A 91 33.96 5.66 -17.76
CA LYS A 91 33.37 5.88 -16.43
C LYS A 91 32.29 6.98 -16.46
N ARG A 92 32.49 8.06 -17.23
CA ARG A 92 31.48 9.12 -17.43
C ARG A 92 30.24 8.64 -18.18
N SER A 93 30.39 7.80 -19.22
CA SER A 93 29.24 7.25 -19.95
C SER A 93 28.40 6.28 -19.11
N ARG A 94 29.03 5.49 -18.24
CA ARG A 94 28.34 4.63 -17.27
C ARG A 94 27.62 5.42 -16.17
N ALA A 95 28.23 6.49 -15.65
CA ALA A 95 27.59 7.36 -14.67
C ALA A 95 26.36 8.08 -15.25
N ARG A 96 26.46 8.58 -16.49
CA ARG A 96 25.34 9.21 -17.20
C ARG A 96 24.19 8.24 -17.45
N ARG A 97 24.47 7.01 -17.89
CA ARG A 97 23.43 5.96 -18.04
C ARG A 97 22.73 5.63 -16.72
N ARG A 98 23.48 5.51 -15.62
CA ARG A 98 22.90 5.28 -14.28
C ARG A 98 22.03 6.45 -13.82
N GLN A 99 22.43 7.68 -14.13
CA GLN A 99 21.66 8.87 -13.78
C GLN A 99 20.37 8.97 -14.61
N GLU A 100 20.41 8.64 -15.90
CA GLU A 100 19.25 8.56 -16.80
C GLU A 100 18.29 7.41 -16.40
N GLU A 101 18.81 6.25 -15.97
CA GLU A 101 18.01 5.17 -15.39
C GLU A 101 17.33 5.59 -14.08
N THR A 102 18.05 6.29 -13.21
CA THR A 102 17.50 6.76 -11.91
C THR A 102 16.43 7.83 -12.11
N THR A 103 16.60 8.75 -13.08
CA THR A 103 15.57 9.75 -13.41
C THR A 103 14.36 9.13 -14.10
N ALA A 104 14.55 8.11 -14.94
CA ALA A 104 13.45 7.35 -15.55
C ALA A 104 12.65 6.57 -14.51
N VAL A 105 13.33 5.92 -13.56
CA VAL A 105 12.71 5.21 -12.43
C VAL A 105 11.95 6.19 -11.53
N ASN A 106 12.55 7.33 -11.18
CA ASN A 106 11.87 8.36 -10.39
C ASN A 106 10.68 8.99 -11.11
N ALA A 107 10.76 9.18 -12.44
CA ALA A 107 9.63 9.64 -13.24
C ALA A 107 8.51 8.60 -13.32
N ALA A 108 8.85 7.31 -13.38
CA ALA A 108 7.88 6.22 -13.31
C ALA A 108 7.19 6.16 -11.94
N TYR A 109 7.95 6.28 -10.83
CA TYR A 109 7.38 6.39 -9.49
C TYR A 109 6.52 7.63 -9.30
N LYS A 110 6.90 8.78 -9.88
CA LYS A 110 6.09 10.00 -9.85
C LYS A 110 4.79 9.86 -10.65
N LYS A 111 4.82 9.19 -11.81
CA LYS A 111 3.63 8.87 -12.61
C LYS A 111 2.73 7.85 -11.91
N LEU A 112 3.29 6.85 -11.25
CA LEU A 112 2.54 5.89 -10.43
C LEU A 112 1.90 6.59 -9.23
N GLY A 113 2.66 7.45 -8.54
CA GLY A 113 2.16 8.29 -7.45
C GLY A 113 1.03 9.23 -7.91
N HIS A 114 1.15 9.82 -9.09
CA HIS A 114 0.08 10.63 -9.69
C HIS A 114 -1.15 9.80 -10.03
N LYS A 115 -1.01 8.59 -10.61
CA LYS A 115 -2.14 7.68 -10.85
C LYS A 115 -2.80 7.20 -9.56
N ILE A 116 -2.02 6.96 -8.51
CA ILE A 116 -2.52 6.61 -7.18
C ILE A 116 -3.26 7.81 -6.58
N ALA A 117 -2.68 9.01 -6.67
CA ALA A 117 -3.29 10.25 -6.21
C ALA A 117 -4.55 10.60 -7.01
N GLU A 118 -4.60 10.40 -8.33
CA GLU A 118 -5.80 10.54 -9.15
C GLU A 118 -6.86 9.51 -8.76
N ARG A 119 -6.46 8.28 -8.41
CA ARG A 119 -7.36 7.28 -7.80
C ARG A 119 -7.82 7.65 -6.39
N SER A 120 -7.05 8.46 -5.67
CA SER A 120 -7.38 8.97 -4.32
C SER A 120 -8.24 10.25 -4.36
N VAL A 121 -7.97 11.19 -5.27
CA VAL A 121 -8.80 12.38 -5.53
C VAL A 121 -10.13 11.97 -6.19
N ALA A 122 -10.13 10.82 -6.89
CA ALA A 122 -11.33 10.14 -7.34
C ALA A 122 -12.26 9.64 -6.23
N SER A 123 -11.86 9.75 -4.95
CA SER A 123 -12.57 9.33 -3.75
C SER A 123 -13.11 10.51 -2.94
N TYR A 124 -13.90 11.41 -3.56
CA TYR A 124 -14.83 12.23 -2.78
C TYR A 124 -16.07 11.41 -2.38
N LEU A 125 -15.87 10.19 -1.89
CA LEU A 125 -16.93 9.58 -1.09
C LEU A 125 -16.91 10.33 0.24
N PRO A 126 -18.07 10.83 0.72
CA PRO A 126 -18.16 11.44 2.03
C PRO A 126 -17.60 10.48 3.08
N GLN A 127 -16.94 11.04 4.08
CA GLN A 127 -16.40 10.26 5.18
C GLN A 127 -17.57 9.64 5.95
N LEU A 128 -17.64 8.30 5.91
CA LEU A 128 -18.59 7.53 6.70
C LEU A 128 -18.02 7.28 8.09
N SER A 129 -18.91 7.09 9.07
CA SER A 129 -18.53 6.69 10.42
C SER A 129 -17.68 5.42 10.38
N ALA A 130 -16.58 5.43 11.14
CA ALA A 130 -15.65 4.31 11.20
C ALA A 130 -16.38 3.06 11.74
N ASN A 131 -17.14 3.24 12.82
CA ASN A 131 -17.82 2.18 13.57
C ASN A 131 -19.08 1.63 12.88
N ASP A 132 -19.55 2.28 11.82
CA ASP A 132 -20.74 1.82 11.11
C ASP A 132 -20.43 0.58 10.26
N TYR A 133 -21.40 -0.34 10.22
CA TYR A 133 -21.47 -1.37 9.22
C TYR A 133 -21.76 -0.75 7.86
N LYS A 134 -21.00 -1.15 6.86
CA LYS A 134 -21.09 -0.62 5.49
C LYS A 134 -21.63 -1.73 4.59
N ILE A 135 -22.83 -1.60 4.06
CA ILE A 135 -23.42 -2.57 3.13
C ILE A 135 -23.25 -2.05 1.70
N ILE A 136 -22.71 -2.89 0.82
CA ILE A 136 -22.61 -2.58 -0.61
C ILE A 136 -23.84 -3.14 -1.32
N ILE A 137 -24.58 -2.27 -1.98
CA ILE A 137 -25.71 -2.63 -2.84
C ILE A 137 -25.28 -2.40 -4.28
N ARG A 138 -25.30 -3.47 -5.09
CA ARG A 138 -24.94 -3.43 -6.51
C ARG A 138 -26.16 -3.81 -7.37
N PRO A 139 -26.72 -2.87 -8.14
CA PRO A 139 -27.70 -3.18 -9.18
C PRO A 139 -27.11 -4.06 -10.27
N LYS A 140 -27.88 -5.02 -10.80
CA LYS A 140 -27.44 -5.95 -11.87
C LYS A 140 -27.70 -5.42 -13.28
N CYS A 141 -28.78 -4.66 -13.48
CA CYS A 141 -29.34 -4.40 -14.82
C CYS A 141 -29.13 -2.96 -15.34
N GLY A 142 -27.88 -2.50 -15.41
CA GLY A 142 -27.55 -1.24 -16.10
C GLY A 142 -28.20 0.02 -15.54
N LEU A 143 -28.65 0.00 -14.28
CA LEU A 143 -29.16 1.19 -13.61
C LEU A 143 -28.08 2.27 -13.61
N ALA A 144 -28.30 3.34 -14.36
CA ALA A 144 -27.42 4.49 -14.39
C ALA A 144 -27.67 5.33 -13.13
N LEU A 145 -26.89 5.08 -12.07
CA LEU A 145 -27.03 5.77 -10.79
C LEU A 145 -26.94 7.30 -10.93
N THR A 146 -26.14 7.79 -11.88
CA THR A 146 -25.99 9.22 -12.19
C THR A 146 -27.27 9.89 -12.72
N ARG A 147 -28.26 9.12 -13.17
CA ARG A 147 -29.55 9.62 -13.68
C ARG A 147 -30.65 9.65 -12.62
N VAL A 148 -30.39 9.09 -11.44
CA VAL A 148 -31.37 9.02 -10.35
C VAL A 148 -30.91 9.91 -9.21
N PRO A 149 -31.75 10.83 -8.70
CA PRO A 149 -31.38 11.64 -7.55
C PRO A 149 -30.98 10.79 -6.34
N ASN A 150 -29.89 11.15 -5.65
CA ASN A 150 -29.39 10.41 -4.48
C ASN A 150 -30.43 10.30 -3.37
N THR A 151 -31.28 11.32 -3.20
CA THR A 151 -32.40 11.32 -2.24
C THR A 151 -33.42 10.24 -2.57
N MET A 152 -33.79 10.10 -3.85
CA MET A 152 -34.68 9.03 -4.31
C MET A 152 -34.04 7.65 -4.12
N LEU A 153 -32.74 7.50 -4.41
CA LEU A 153 -32.03 6.24 -4.16
C LEU A 153 -32.04 5.87 -2.66
N SER A 154 -31.84 6.85 -1.77
CA SER A 154 -31.94 6.68 -0.32
C SER A 154 -33.33 6.24 0.11
N GLU A 155 -34.37 6.92 -0.38
CA GLU A 155 -35.76 6.60 -0.10
C GLU A 155 -36.12 5.18 -0.56
N VAL A 156 -35.79 4.84 -1.79
CA VAL A 156 -36.08 3.52 -2.38
C VAL A 156 -35.40 2.39 -1.60
N VAL A 157 -34.14 2.57 -1.19
CA VAL A 157 -33.45 1.57 -0.35
C VAL A 157 -34.15 1.44 0.99
N ARG A 158 -34.48 2.55 1.66
CA ARG A 158 -35.16 2.55 2.97
C ARG A 158 -36.56 1.92 2.90
N MET A 159 -37.33 2.23 1.85
CA MET A 159 -38.64 1.62 1.59
C MET A 159 -38.51 0.11 1.40
N ALA A 160 -37.49 -0.36 0.67
CA ALA A 160 -37.26 -1.78 0.44
C ALA A 160 -37.00 -2.57 1.74
N VAL A 161 -36.55 -1.90 2.80
CA VAL A 161 -36.29 -2.52 4.13
C VAL A 161 -37.21 -2.03 5.24
N GLN A 162 -38.23 -1.24 4.90
CA GLN A 162 -39.24 -0.72 5.84
C GLN A 162 -38.62 0.01 7.05
N ILE A 163 -37.56 0.79 6.82
CA ILE A 163 -36.99 1.64 7.87
C ILE A 163 -37.89 2.87 8.04
N SER A 164 -38.33 3.12 9.28
CA SER A 164 -39.09 4.32 9.62
C SER A 164 -38.22 5.56 9.45
N TRP A 165 -38.77 6.58 8.78
CA TRP A 165 -38.08 7.85 8.58
C TRP A 165 -38.62 8.90 9.53
N ILE A 166 -37.75 9.38 10.43
CA ILE A 166 -38.00 10.55 11.26
C ILE A 166 -37.05 11.64 10.79
N LYS A 167 -37.61 12.69 10.18
CA LYS A 167 -36.86 13.82 9.64
C LYS A 167 -35.96 14.44 10.72
N GLY A 168 -34.66 14.55 10.43
CA GLY A 168 -33.67 15.12 11.34
C GLY A 168 -33.12 14.16 12.40
N GLN A 169 -33.49 12.87 12.35
CA GLN A 169 -32.95 11.81 13.21
C GLN A 169 -32.38 10.66 12.38
N GLU A 170 -31.94 10.93 11.16
CA GLU A 170 -31.37 9.92 10.28
C GLU A 170 -30.06 9.36 10.87
N LYS A 171 -30.07 8.07 11.22
CA LYS A 171 -28.87 7.36 11.70
C LYS A 171 -28.12 6.69 10.56
N GLU A 172 -28.81 6.39 9.47
CA GLU A 172 -28.24 5.71 8.32
C GLU A 172 -27.84 6.71 7.24
N VAL A 173 -26.76 6.41 6.53
CA VAL A 173 -26.26 7.23 5.43
C VAL A 173 -26.19 6.39 4.16
N LEU A 174 -26.81 6.86 3.08
CA LEU A 174 -26.62 6.26 1.75
C LEU A 174 -25.65 7.12 0.94
N VAL A 175 -24.61 6.49 0.41
CA VAL A 175 -23.62 7.10 -0.47
C VAL A 175 -23.64 6.42 -1.82
N VAL A 176 -23.64 7.21 -2.89
CA VAL A 176 -23.55 6.71 -4.26
C VAL A 176 -22.08 6.68 -4.69
N ASN A 177 -21.61 5.52 -5.14
CA ASN A 177 -20.31 5.35 -5.77
C ASN A 177 -20.52 5.10 -7.27
N ASP A 178 -20.65 6.18 -8.02
CA ASP A 178 -20.92 6.15 -9.46
C ASP A 178 -19.86 5.38 -10.25
N LYS A 179 -18.59 5.50 -9.85
CA LYS A 179 -17.47 4.83 -10.53
C LYS A 179 -17.55 3.32 -10.47
N GLN A 180 -18.08 2.78 -9.38
CA GLN A 180 -18.27 1.34 -9.21
C GLN A 180 -19.70 0.88 -9.53
N GLY A 181 -20.61 1.82 -9.85
CA GLY A 181 -22.02 1.53 -10.02
C GLY A 181 -22.63 0.89 -8.79
N THR A 182 -22.25 1.35 -7.59
CA THR A 182 -22.73 0.77 -6.32
C THR A 182 -23.25 1.83 -5.36
N LEU A 183 -24.18 1.44 -4.52
CA LEU A 183 -24.58 2.21 -3.34
C LEU A 183 -23.89 1.64 -2.11
N ILE A 184 -23.51 2.52 -1.19
CA ILE A 184 -22.95 2.17 0.12
C ILE A 184 -23.97 2.64 1.16
N PHE A 185 -24.54 1.70 1.91
CA PHE A 185 -25.45 1.98 3.01
C PHE A 185 -24.69 1.83 4.33
N SER A 186 -24.57 2.91 5.10
CA SER A 186 -23.89 2.96 6.40
C SER A 186 -24.93 2.93 7.50
N THR A 187 -24.77 2.06 8.48
CA THR A 187 -25.65 2.00 9.66
C THR A 187 -24.90 1.49 10.89
N PRO A 188 -25.17 2.03 12.09
CA PRO A 188 -24.68 1.45 13.34
C PRO A 188 -25.48 0.23 13.80
N ASP A 189 -26.65 -0.03 13.22
CA ASP A 189 -27.57 -1.09 13.65
C ASP A 189 -27.39 -2.39 12.86
N ILE A 190 -27.06 -3.46 13.59
CA ILE A 190 -26.86 -4.80 13.01
C ILE A 190 -28.16 -5.42 12.49
N GLU A 191 -29.33 -5.10 13.07
CA GLU A 191 -30.60 -5.62 12.56
C GLU A 191 -30.90 -5.04 11.17
N THR A 192 -30.62 -3.76 10.99
CA THR A 192 -30.68 -3.08 9.71
C THR A 192 -29.73 -3.70 8.68
N VAL A 193 -28.52 -4.09 9.07
CA VAL A 193 -27.60 -4.84 8.17
C VAL A 193 -28.27 -6.09 7.61
N TRP A 194 -28.92 -6.88 8.45
CA TRP A 194 -29.60 -8.11 8.03
C TRP A 194 -30.78 -7.83 7.10
N LYS A 195 -31.53 -6.75 7.33
CA LYS A 195 -32.62 -6.34 6.43
C LYS A 195 -32.07 -5.89 5.06
N VAL A 196 -31.05 -5.04 5.05
CA VAL A 196 -30.48 -4.48 3.81
C VAL A 196 -29.78 -5.54 2.97
N THR A 197 -29.06 -6.47 3.60
CA THR A 197 -28.38 -7.57 2.88
C THR A 197 -29.35 -8.55 2.20
N ARG A 198 -30.62 -8.60 2.63
CA ARG A 198 -31.67 -9.44 2.03
C ARG A 198 -32.41 -8.78 0.87
N ILE A 199 -32.16 -7.51 0.56
CA ILE A 199 -32.79 -6.85 -0.59
C ILE A 199 -32.37 -7.57 -1.88
N LYS A 200 -33.36 -8.04 -2.66
CA LYS A 200 -33.15 -8.68 -3.97
C LYS A 200 -33.49 -7.76 -5.13
N SER A 201 -34.36 -6.77 -4.91
CA SER A 201 -34.78 -5.80 -5.92
C SER A 201 -35.14 -4.48 -5.28
N ILE A 202 -34.94 -3.40 -6.03
CA ILE A 202 -35.41 -2.05 -5.70
C ILE A 202 -36.33 -1.53 -6.80
N LYS A 203 -37.32 -0.71 -6.46
CA LYS A 203 -38.27 -0.13 -7.41
C LYS A 203 -38.01 1.37 -7.57
N ILE A 204 -37.67 1.80 -8.79
CA ILE A 204 -37.40 3.20 -9.13
C ILE A 204 -38.33 3.57 -10.29
N GLU A 205 -39.12 4.63 -10.14
CA GLU A 205 -40.05 5.13 -11.17
C GLU A 205 -40.94 4.04 -11.79
N GLY A 206 -41.46 3.13 -10.96
CA GLY A 206 -42.31 2.03 -11.41
C GLY A 206 -41.57 0.80 -11.94
N LYS A 207 -40.27 0.90 -12.24
CA LYS A 207 -39.45 -0.21 -12.74
C LYS A 207 -38.69 -0.92 -11.62
N ASN A 208 -38.70 -2.25 -11.67
CA ASN A 208 -37.93 -3.09 -10.75
C ASN A 208 -36.51 -3.31 -11.28
N TYR A 209 -35.53 -3.16 -10.40
CA TYR A 209 -34.12 -3.42 -10.67
C TYR A 209 -33.61 -4.46 -9.68
N ASP A 210 -33.10 -5.58 -10.19
CA ASP A 210 -32.44 -6.58 -9.38
C ASP A 210 -31.16 -6.02 -8.77
N VAL A 211 -30.92 -6.33 -7.50
CA VAL A 211 -29.73 -5.92 -6.76
C VAL A 211 -29.09 -7.12 -6.07
N THR A 212 -27.80 -6.98 -5.78
CA THR A 212 -27.11 -7.80 -4.79
C THR A 212 -26.66 -6.89 -3.66
N ALA A 213 -27.05 -7.19 -2.43
CA ALA A 213 -26.57 -6.51 -1.24
C ALA A 213 -25.66 -7.43 -0.44
N TYR A 214 -24.52 -6.93 0.04
CA TYR A 214 -23.63 -7.68 0.90
C TYR A 214 -22.89 -6.73 1.85
N LEU A 215 -22.66 -7.20 3.09
CA LEU A 215 -21.87 -6.47 4.06
C LEU A 215 -20.43 -6.30 3.54
N ALA A 216 -19.89 -5.10 3.61
CA ALA A 216 -18.48 -4.84 3.46
C ALA A 216 -17.77 -5.19 4.78
N PRO A 217 -16.58 -5.79 4.71
CA PRO A 217 -15.78 -6.07 5.90
C PRO A 217 -15.51 -4.78 6.70
N HIS A 218 -15.70 -4.85 8.01
CA HIS A 218 -15.19 -3.87 8.96
C HIS A 218 -13.67 -4.00 9.11
N GLU A 219 -12.98 -2.98 9.63
CA GLU A 219 -11.52 -3.02 9.84
C GLU A 219 -11.12 -4.19 10.76
N ASP A 220 -11.89 -4.40 11.83
CA ASP A 220 -11.67 -5.46 12.82
C ASP A 220 -12.32 -6.81 12.45
N SER A 221 -12.64 -7.02 11.18
CA SER A 221 -13.32 -8.24 10.71
C SER A 221 -12.40 -9.15 9.87
N GLY A 222 -12.43 -10.43 10.19
CA GLY A 222 -11.76 -11.47 9.42
C GLY A 222 -12.54 -11.81 8.16
N ARG A 223 -11.83 -12.13 7.07
CA ARG A 223 -12.47 -12.64 5.84
C ARG A 223 -11.94 -14.01 5.47
N GLY A 224 -12.83 -14.99 5.39
CA GLY A 224 -12.51 -16.33 4.91
C GLY A 224 -13.17 -16.62 3.56
N VAL A 225 -12.58 -17.55 2.81
CA VAL A 225 -13.23 -18.27 1.71
C VAL A 225 -13.45 -19.69 2.16
N VAL A 226 -14.71 -20.09 2.17
CA VAL A 226 -15.09 -21.50 2.33
C VAL A 226 -15.31 -22.08 0.94
N ARG A 227 -14.74 -23.26 0.69
CA ARG A 227 -14.88 -24.01 -0.57
C ARG A 227 -15.64 -25.32 -0.34
N GLY A 228 -16.24 -25.85 -1.39
CA GLY A 228 -17.00 -27.10 -1.33
C GLY A 228 -18.42 -26.91 -0.83
N ILE A 229 -18.99 -25.71 -0.94
CA ILE A 229 -20.40 -25.48 -0.65
C ILE A 229 -21.27 -25.97 -1.82
N ASP A 230 -22.46 -26.51 -1.52
CA ASP A 230 -23.45 -26.86 -2.53
C ASP A 230 -23.93 -25.58 -3.23
N THR A 231 -23.82 -25.55 -4.56
CA THR A 231 -24.20 -24.40 -5.39
C THR A 231 -25.70 -24.12 -5.37
N ARG A 232 -26.54 -25.09 -4.98
CA ARG A 232 -27.99 -24.93 -4.85
C ARG A 232 -28.39 -24.11 -3.63
N LEU A 233 -27.54 -24.06 -2.61
CA LEU A 233 -27.83 -23.31 -1.37
C LEU A 233 -27.88 -21.81 -1.65
N SER A 234 -28.93 -21.18 -1.16
CA SER A 234 -29.11 -19.74 -1.14
C SER A 234 -28.14 -19.06 -0.15
N VAL A 235 -27.98 -17.74 -0.25
CA VAL A 235 -27.12 -17.00 0.69
C VAL A 235 -27.73 -17.03 2.10
N GLU A 236 -29.06 -17.06 2.17
CA GLU A 236 -29.85 -17.15 3.39
C GLU A 236 -29.59 -18.49 4.10
N GLU A 237 -29.73 -19.61 3.39
CA GLU A 237 -29.43 -20.95 3.95
C GLU A 237 -27.97 -21.08 4.38
N LEU A 238 -27.04 -20.51 3.61
CA LEU A 238 -25.63 -20.49 3.99
C LEU A 238 -25.38 -19.63 5.23
N THR A 239 -26.10 -18.52 5.37
CA THR A 239 -25.98 -17.64 6.55
C THR A 239 -26.50 -18.34 7.80
N GLU A 240 -27.64 -19.02 7.73
CA GLU A 240 -28.18 -19.81 8.83
C GLU A 240 -27.25 -20.97 9.19
N THR A 241 -26.79 -21.70 8.17
CA THR A 241 -25.93 -22.87 8.38
C THR A 241 -24.58 -22.47 8.96
N PHE A 242 -23.95 -21.40 8.48
CA PHE A 242 -22.67 -20.93 9.02
C PHE A 242 -22.81 -20.14 10.32
N GLY A 243 -23.98 -19.56 10.62
CA GLY A 243 -24.27 -18.82 11.84
C GLY A 243 -24.56 -19.68 13.08
N ASN A 244 -24.46 -21.00 12.97
CA ASN A 244 -24.67 -21.92 14.09
C ASN A 244 -23.55 -21.84 15.16
N SER A 245 -23.81 -22.41 16.34
CA SER A 245 -22.88 -22.39 17.48
C SER A 245 -21.59 -23.19 17.30
N ARG A 246 -21.47 -24.04 16.26
CA ARG A 246 -20.24 -24.79 15.96
C ARG A 246 -19.22 -23.95 15.19
N ASN A 247 -19.64 -22.83 14.63
CA ASN A 247 -18.78 -21.93 13.87
C ASN A 247 -18.50 -20.65 14.66
N PRO A 248 -17.37 -19.98 14.40
CA PRO A 248 -17.16 -18.63 14.90
C PRO A 248 -18.27 -17.68 14.43
N PRO A 249 -18.64 -16.67 15.23
CA PRO A 249 -19.68 -15.73 14.88
C PRO A 249 -19.35 -15.00 13.57
N ILE A 250 -20.32 -14.99 12.66
CA ILE A 250 -20.21 -14.35 11.35
C ILE A 250 -21.06 -13.07 11.30
N LEU A 251 -20.64 -12.14 10.46
CA LEU A 251 -21.37 -10.91 10.15
C LEU A 251 -22.05 -10.98 8.77
N GLY A 252 -21.62 -11.91 7.90
CA GLY A 252 -22.25 -12.06 6.60
C GLY A 252 -21.62 -13.12 5.71
N VAL A 253 -22.39 -13.51 4.70
CA VAL A 253 -22.00 -14.50 3.69
C VAL A 253 -22.21 -13.90 2.30
N ARG A 254 -21.28 -14.17 1.39
CA ARG A 254 -21.40 -13.81 -0.03
C ARG A 254 -20.90 -14.94 -0.92
N LYS A 255 -21.77 -15.48 -1.77
CA LYS A 255 -21.36 -16.45 -2.81
C LYS A 255 -20.45 -15.80 -3.86
N LEU A 256 -19.44 -16.55 -4.31
CA LEU A 256 -18.56 -16.15 -5.40
C LEU A 256 -19.15 -16.63 -6.72
N GLY A 257 -20.07 -15.84 -7.28
CA GLY A 257 -20.82 -16.21 -8.48
C GLY A 257 -21.62 -17.51 -8.26
N ASN A 258 -21.71 -18.33 -9.31
CA ASN A 258 -22.35 -19.66 -9.25
C ASN A 258 -21.38 -20.77 -8.86
N SER A 259 -20.29 -20.45 -8.15
CA SER A 259 -19.28 -21.44 -7.74
C SER A 259 -19.60 -22.10 -6.40
N SER A 260 -18.90 -23.20 -6.11
CA SER A 260 -18.90 -23.89 -4.82
C SER A 260 -18.07 -23.17 -3.74
N SER A 261 -17.99 -21.83 -3.82
CA SER A 261 -17.22 -21.00 -2.88
C SER A 261 -18.01 -19.80 -2.38
N ALA A 262 -17.85 -19.49 -1.10
CA ALA A 262 -18.40 -18.30 -0.49
C ALA A 262 -17.35 -17.56 0.36
N VAL A 263 -17.45 -16.24 0.35
CA VAL A 263 -16.74 -15.37 1.28
C VAL A 263 -17.57 -15.25 2.54
N ILE A 264 -16.92 -15.48 3.68
CA ILE A 264 -17.49 -15.33 5.02
C ILE A 264 -16.81 -14.13 5.66
N ILE A 265 -17.61 -13.24 6.25
CA ILE A 265 -17.13 -12.14 7.08
C ILE A 265 -17.33 -12.55 8.52
N PHE A 266 -16.25 -12.61 9.29
CA PHE A 266 -16.26 -12.99 10.70
C PHE A 266 -16.39 -11.76 11.58
N LYS A 267 -17.01 -11.91 12.75
CA LYS A 267 -17.08 -10.83 13.75
C LYS A 267 -15.69 -10.46 14.29
N ASN A 268 -14.77 -11.43 14.31
CA ASN A 268 -13.41 -11.26 14.79
C ASN A 268 -12.43 -11.29 13.61
N GLU A 269 -11.25 -10.70 13.77
CA GLU A 269 -10.18 -10.69 12.76
C GLU A 269 -9.67 -12.11 12.38
N THR A 270 -9.74 -13.04 13.33
CA THR A 270 -9.20 -14.39 13.16
C THR A 270 -10.08 -15.23 12.23
N VAL A 271 -9.47 -15.70 11.14
CA VAL A 271 -10.12 -16.62 10.20
C VAL A 271 -9.84 -18.07 10.63
N PRO A 272 -10.88 -18.89 10.89
CA PRO A 272 -10.70 -20.29 11.26
C PRO A 272 -10.17 -21.12 10.08
N ARG A 273 -9.54 -22.26 10.38
CA ARG A 273 -9.06 -23.20 9.34
C ARG A 273 -10.20 -24.00 8.68
N CYS A 274 -11.31 -24.17 9.39
CA CYS A 274 -12.49 -24.88 8.92
C CYS A 274 -13.79 -24.22 9.39
N MET A 275 -14.86 -24.47 8.65
CA MET A 275 -16.24 -24.08 8.96
C MET A 275 -17.14 -25.29 8.76
N TYR A 276 -18.11 -25.52 9.62
CA TYR A 276 -19.07 -26.60 9.52
C TYR A 276 -20.29 -26.17 8.71
N CYS A 277 -20.60 -26.92 7.64
CA CYS A 277 -21.81 -26.78 6.85
C CYS A 277 -22.61 -28.08 6.91
N TYR A 278 -23.82 -28.07 7.46
CA TYR A 278 -24.61 -29.28 7.76
C TYR A 278 -23.81 -30.39 8.48
N GLY A 279 -22.92 -29.99 9.39
CA GLY A 279 -22.03 -30.90 10.13
C GLY A 279 -20.77 -31.35 9.39
N VAL A 280 -20.63 -31.04 8.09
CA VAL A 280 -19.43 -31.36 7.30
C VAL A 280 -18.38 -30.26 7.48
N PRO A 281 -17.12 -30.59 7.87
CA PRO A 281 -16.05 -29.62 7.97
C PRO A 281 -15.56 -29.21 6.57
N LEU A 282 -15.76 -27.95 6.22
CA LEU A 282 -15.27 -27.35 4.98
C LEU A 282 -14.02 -26.50 5.25
N LYS A 283 -13.05 -26.57 4.33
CA LYS A 283 -11.82 -25.76 4.43
C LYS A 283 -12.14 -24.28 4.31
N CYS A 284 -11.66 -23.50 5.27
CA CYS A 284 -11.74 -22.04 5.27
C CYS A 284 -10.32 -21.47 5.15
N VAL A 285 -10.12 -20.55 4.21
CA VAL A 285 -8.83 -19.90 3.95
C VAL A 285 -8.96 -18.39 3.99
N LEU A 286 -7.95 -17.69 4.47
CA LEU A 286 -7.92 -16.23 4.45
C LEU A 286 -8.21 -15.68 3.04
N TYR A 287 -9.21 -14.82 2.92
CA TYR A 287 -9.53 -14.12 1.69
C TYR A 287 -8.45 -13.06 1.43
N LYS A 288 -7.56 -13.35 0.48
CA LYS A 288 -6.61 -12.36 -0.05
C LYS A 288 -7.25 -11.66 -1.23
N LYS A 289 -7.39 -10.34 -1.16
CA LYS A 289 -7.79 -9.53 -2.32
C LYS A 289 -6.74 -9.73 -3.40
N ARG A 290 -7.11 -10.36 -4.51
CA ARG A 290 -6.22 -10.48 -5.67
C ARG A 290 -6.18 -9.12 -6.36
N TYR A 291 -4.99 -8.58 -6.51
CA TYR A 291 -4.73 -7.48 -7.41
C TYR A 291 -4.29 -8.10 -8.72
N GLU A 292 -5.05 -7.89 -9.78
CA GLU A 292 -4.57 -8.17 -11.13
C GLU A 292 -3.53 -7.11 -11.45
N VAL A 293 -2.27 -7.45 -11.20
CA VAL A 293 -1.13 -6.68 -11.69
C VAL A 293 -0.91 -7.12 -13.12
N CYS A 294 -1.01 -6.18 -14.06
CA CYS A 294 -0.53 -6.43 -15.40
C CYS A 294 0.99 -6.51 -15.32
N TYR A 295 1.56 -7.71 -15.47
CA TYR A 295 3.02 -7.91 -15.48
C TYR A 295 3.75 -7.11 -16.57
N ARG A 296 3.00 -6.52 -17.51
CA ARG A 296 3.52 -5.63 -18.55
C ARG A 296 3.57 -4.16 -18.16
N CYS A 297 2.72 -3.68 -17.24
CA CYS A 297 2.64 -2.24 -16.94
C CYS A 297 2.49 -1.82 -15.46
N GLY A 298 2.42 -2.76 -14.51
CA GLY A 298 2.42 -2.46 -13.07
C GLY A 298 1.18 -1.74 -12.59
#